data_AF-A0A9Y2IKY5-F1
#
_entry.id   AF-A0A9Y2IKY5-F1
#
_cell.length_a   1.000
_cell.length_b   1.000
_cell.length_c   1.000
_cell.angle_alpha   90.00
_cell.angle_beta   90.00
_cell.angle_gamma   90.00
#
_symmetry.space_group_name_H-M   'P 1'
#
loop_
_entity.id
_entity.type
_entity.pdbx_description
1 polymer ?
#
loop_
_entity_poly.entity_id
_entity_poly.type
_entity_poly.pdbx_seq_one_letter_code
_entity_poly.pdbx_strand_id
1 'polypeptide(L)'
;MNQNASHFGEPATTFLKPHSGQGPVDLGRVVQAVARPGAPRPLRVDVAGGGPVGLIFACTLRSMLGDKVKIRVFDRRWMRRDGRIAWQGTAEGNNRREQVVTLQSNVWGQLPMLVRRRLFTPGNYSEMWPLGPDSPTHRGRPRNIKVRWIEDCLLEMAQDFYGIELVPEPYAQPKSWDGLDVLAICDGARSKTREDLKEAFGPSSRDLYSVGGTPLDETVLGIRIKGKVPDEHTVPLTVCQNRFLFNSLGGGFINMRLTAEEASEVLAYGENGPVPCIGKFGCTMRPDGDKFVCDRHRSVFKPSVDKLSFLWPRIADGVKFFGATMGDIVGITSFKLGMQQNPKFTAQLAPSTYAFLLGDAANSLHFWPGRGLNTGVKSVQSLAANLASRWAGRAFRAADFAPHEGLMQQLQYREKSRAWTTMLIPDENGLPRGIEDRIRAGLTSKEDRQALADTLYKRLLAVKSRLEGRMGALADDAWYRSRINSLDVKTLGVMVESGAWITREIGGDEVAVNIEVAPADTNASEPTRRAPSPQRPARPASRNIPVARTGPAGPRRPAGVS
;
A
#
# COMPACT_ATOMS: atom_id res chain seq x y z
N MET A 1 23.43 60.74 -5.44
CA MET A 1 24.67 60.79 -4.63
C MET A 1 25.51 59.58 -5.01
N ASN A 2 26.65 59.88 -5.65
CA ASN A 2 27.85 59.10 -6.01
C ASN A 2 27.65 57.74 -6.73
N GLN A 3 27.82 57.63 -8.06
CA GLN A 3 29.09 57.61 -8.85
C GLN A 3 30.08 56.57 -8.30
N ASN A 4 30.60 55.57 -9.03
CA ASN A 4 31.34 55.69 -10.28
C ASN A 4 31.62 54.33 -10.96
N ALA A 5 31.94 54.41 -12.24
CA ALA A 5 32.20 53.32 -13.16
C ALA A 5 33.70 52.88 -13.23
N SER A 6 33.89 51.63 -13.66
CA SER A 6 34.95 51.07 -14.52
C SER A 6 36.41 51.55 -14.43
N HIS A 7 37.34 50.62 -14.24
CA HIS A 7 38.55 50.53 -15.06
C HIS A 7 39.17 49.12 -15.12
N PHE A 8 39.79 48.85 -16.27
CA PHE A 8 40.38 47.64 -16.81
C PHE A 8 41.66 47.15 -16.09
N GLY A 9 41.98 45.86 -16.23
CA GLY A 9 43.35 45.35 -16.11
C GLY A 9 43.50 43.83 -15.96
N GLU A 10 43.72 43.11 -17.06
CA GLU A 10 44.41 41.81 -17.14
C GLU A 10 45.61 41.98 -18.12
N PRO A 11 46.61 41.06 -18.22
CA PRO A 11 47.06 40.01 -17.29
C PRO A 11 48.60 40.03 -17.08
N ALA A 12 49.10 39.43 -15.99
CA ALA A 12 50.53 39.22 -15.78
C ALA A 12 50.96 37.79 -16.15
N THR A 13 51.61 37.68 -17.30
CA THR A 13 52.37 36.52 -17.79
C THR A 13 53.67 36.36 -17.00
N THR A 14 53.86 35.22 -16.34
CA THR A 14 55.16 34.86 -15.73
C THR A 14 55.76 33.68 -16.49
N PHE A 15 56.91 33.93 -17.12
CA PHE A 15 57.75 32.97 -17.83
C PHE A 15 58.41 31.99 -16.85
N LEU A 16 58.26 30.69 -17.06
CA LEU A 16 59.07 29.63 -16.43
C LEU A 16 60.03 29.05 -17.49
N LYS A 17 61.33 29.14 -17.20
CA LYS A 17 62.41 28.52 -17.97
C LYS A 17 62.45 27.00 -17.75
N PRO A 18 62.85 26.19 -18.76
CA PRO A 18 63.00 24.75 -18.60
C PRO A 18 64.39 24.40 -18.03
N HIS A 19 64.42 23.65 -16.94
CA HIS A 19 65.62 22.93 -16.51
C HIS A 19 65.56 21.48 -17.01
N SER A 20 66.51 21.16 -17.88
CA SER A 20 66.82 19.83 -18.37
C SER A 20 67.63 19.04 -17.34
N GLY A 21 67.34 17.75 -17.22
CA GLY A 21 68.28 16.76 -16.67
C GLY A 21 67.75 16.02 -15.44
N GLN A 22 67.17 14.84 -15.66
CA GLN A 22 67.35 13.65 -14.80
C GLN A 22 66.81 12.42 -15.54
N GLY A 23 67.63 11.35 -15.55
CA GLY A 23 67.44 10.14 -16.33
C GLY A 23 66.30 9.23 -15.87
N PRO A 24 66.06 8.10 -16.57
CA PRO A 24 64.91 7.25 -16.31
C PRO A 24 65.09 6.46 -15.01
N VAL A 25 64.18 6.68 -14.07
CA VAL A 25 64.05 5.86 -12.85
C VAL A 25 63.16 4.67 -13.17
N ASP A 26 63.70 3.48 -12.91
CA ASP A 26 63.06 2.17 -13.01
C ASP A 26 61.81 2.08 -12.13
N LEU A 27 60.64 1.91 -12.77
CA LEU A 27 59.31 1.81 -12.14
C LEU A 27 58.85 0.35 -11.94
N GLY A 28 59.78 -0.57 -11.76
CA GLY A 28 59.48 -1.98 -11.46
C GLY A 28 59.22 -2.27 -9.99
N ARG A 29 58.17 -1.72 -9.34
CA ARG A 29 57.64 -2.29 -8.06
C ARG A 29 56.20 -1.88 -7.72
N VAL A 30 55.35 -2.90 -7.61
CA VAL A 30 54.11 -3.00 -6.81
C VAL A 30 53.04 -1.94 -7.05
N VAL A 31 52.14 -2.22 -8.00
CA VAL A 31 50.81 -1.59 -8.01
C VAL A 31 49.98 -2.22 -6.89
N GLN A 32 50.14 -1.74 -5.66
CA GLN A 32 49.01 -1.70 -4.75
C GLN A 32 48.04 -0.67 -5.31
N ALA A 33 46.82 -1.09 -5.62
CA ALA A 33 45.77 -0.21 -6.08
C ALA A 33 45.44 0.83 -4.98
N VAL A 34 46.14 1.96 -5.02
CA VAL A 34 45.75 3.16 -4.27
C VAL A 34 44.45 3.64 -4.91
N ALA A 35 43.35 3.53 -4.16
CA ALA A 35 42.05 4.04 -4.58
C ALA A 35 42.20 5.53 -4.97
N ARG A 36 41.81 5.88 -6.20
CA ARG A 36 41.79 7.27 -6.65
C ARG A 36 40.90 8.10 -5.71
N PRO A 37 41.39 9.23 -5.15
CA PRO A 37 40.53 10.22 -4.54
C PRO A 37 39.51 10.69 -5.59
N GLY A 38 38.20 10.54 -5.31
CA GLY A 38 37.14 11.05 -6.19
C GLY A 38 36.29 10.01 -6.92
N ALA A 39 36.43 8.71 -6.66
CA ALA A 39 35.38 7.77 -7.09
C ALA A 39 34.10 8.02 -6.27
N PRO A 40 32.94 8.33 -6.91
CA PRO A 40 31.72 8.67 -6.19
C PRO A 40 31.27 7.46 -5.36
N ARG A 41 31.13 7.67 -4.04
CA ARG A 41 30.64 6.61 -3.14
C ARG A 41 29.22 6.22 -3.56
N PRO A 42 28.83 4.94 -3.41
CA PRO A 42 27.46 4.55 -3.67
C PRO A 42 26.50 5.18 -2.65
N LEU A 43 25.30 5.51 -3.11
CA LEU A 43 24.18 5.91 -2.27
C LEU A 43 23.77 4.72 -1.40
N ARG A 44 23.66 4.93 -0.08
CA ARG A 44 23.29 3.88 0.87
C ARG A 44 21.87 4.10 1.36
N VAL A 45 21.02 3.12 1.10
CA VAL A 45 19.57 3.21 1.31
C VAL A 45 19.10 2.04 2.14
N ASP A 46 18.38 2.35 3.22
CA ASP A 46 17.60 1.38 3.97
C ASP A 46 16.12 1.57 3.67
N VAL A 47 15.40 0.46 3.56
CA VAL A 47 13.95 0.43 3.35
C VAL A 47 13.32 -0.35 4.51
N ALA A 48 12.55 0.33 5.34
CA ALA A 48 11.76 -0.30 6.40
C ALA A 48 10.42 -0.77 5.80
N GLY A 49 10.26 -2.08 5.63
CA GLY A 49 9.07 -2.71 5.06
C GLY A 49 9.30 -3.26 3.66
N GLY A 50 9.09 -4.57 3.51
CA GLY A 50 9.22 -5.33 2.27
C GLY A 50 7.89 -5.60 1.56
N GLY A 51 6.83 -4.85 1.87
CA GLY A 51 5.58 -4.90 1.11
C GLY A 51 5.72 -4.31 -0.31
N PRO A 52 4.62 -4.23 -1.08
CA PRO A 52 4.66 -3.76 -2.46
C PRO A 52 5.40 -2.43 -2.64
N VAL A 53 5.11 -1.42 -1.81
CA VAL A 53 5.72 -0.09 -1.92
C VAL A 53 7.23 -0.16 -1.72
N GLY A 54 7.71 -0.80 -0.66
CA GLY A 54 9.15 -0.90 -0.37
C GLY A 54 9.92 -1.66 -1.44
N LEU A 55 9.36 -2.77 -1.93
CA LEU A 55 9.99 -3.55 -3.00
C LEU A 55 9.94 -2.83 -4.36
N ILE A 56 8.86 -2.13 -4.71
CA ILE A 56 8.81 -1.31 -5.94
C ILE A 56 9.84 -0.19 -5.85
N PHE A 57 9.96 0.49 -4.71
CA PHE A 57 10.97 1.53 -4.50
C PHE A 57 12.39 0.98 -4.72
N ALA A 58 12.73 -0.11 -4.03
CA ALA A 58 14.05 -0.71 -4.09
C ALA A 58 14.41 -1.17 -5.51
N CYS A 59 13.49 -1.86 -6.20
CA CYS A 59 13.69 -2.31 -7.58
C CYS A 59 13.82 -1.13 -8.56
N THR A 60 12.97 -0.10 -8.39
CA THR A 60 13.00 1.10 -9.25
C THR A 60 14.29 1.87 -9.09
N LEU A 61 14.69 2.17 -7.85
CA LEU A 61 15.93 2.90 -7.57
C LEU A 61 17.16 2.14 -8.06
N ARG A 62 17.21 0.81 -7.84
CA ARG A 62 18.30 -0.03 -8.34
C ARG A 62 18.32 -0.07 -9.88
N SER A 63 17.16 -0.09 -10.53
CA SER A 63 17.06 -0.01 -11.99
C SER A 63 17.57 1.31 -12.54
N MET A 64 17.42 2.42 -11.82
CA MET A 64 17.83 3.76 -12.27
C MET A 64 19.32 4.04 -11.99
N LEU A 65 19.83 3.62 -10.82
CA LEU A 65 21.18 3.96 -10.37
C LEU A 65 22.21 2.83 -10.55
N GLY A 66 21.78 1.61 -10.84
CA GLY A 66 22.67 0.46 -10.97
C GLY A 66 23.60 0.33 -9.76
N ASP A 67 24.90 0.19 -9.98
CA ASP A 67 25.91 0.05 -8.92
C ASP A 67 26.22 1.32 -8.12
N LYS A 68 25.66 2.47 -8.51
CA LYS A 68 25.75 3.71 -7.74
C LYS A 68 24.87 3.71 -6.49
N VAL A 69 24.08 2.66 -6.24
CA VAL A 69 23.26 2.51 -5.03
C VAL A 69 23.46 1.13 -4.37
N LYS A 70 23.49 1.11 -3.05
CA LYS A 70 23.41 -0.08 -2.19
C LYS A 70 22.13 0.01 -1.36
N ILE A 71 21.27 -0.99 -1.49
CA ILE A 71 19.93 -1.00 -0.89
C ILE A 71 19.82 -2.20 0.05
N ARG A 72 19.30 -1.95 1.26
CA ARG A 72 18.88 -2.98 2.22
C ARG A 72 17.38 -2.86 2.46
N VAL A 73 16.64 -3.95 2.40
CA VAL A 73 15.20 -3.98 2.68
C VAL A 73 14.95 -4.87 3.89
N PHE A 74 14.22 -4.36 4.87
CA PHE A 74 13.92 -5.02 6.13
C PHE A 74 12.44 -5.40 6.18
N ASP A 75 12.12 -6.68 6.41
CA ASP A 75 10.75 -7.10 6.71
C ASP A 75 10.72 -8.28 7.68
N ARG A 76 9.96 -8.11 8.77
CA ARG A 76 9.76 -9.13 9.81
C ARG A 76 8.98 -10.36 9.33
N ARG A 77 8.25 -10.24 8.21
CA ARG A 77 7.41 -11.31 7.63
C ARG A 77 8.20 -12.22 6.71
N TRP A 78 9.51 -12.03 6.60
CA TRP A 78 10.38 -12.89 5.83
C TRP A 78 11.11 -13.90 6.70
N MET A 79 11.63 -14.94 6.06
CA MET A 79 12.50 -15.92 6.67
C MET A 79 13.55 -16.38 5.66
N ARG A 80 14.64 -16.96 6.17
CA ARG A 80 15.58 -17.70 5.32
C ARG A 80 15.07 -19.12 5.14
N ARG A 81 14.95 -19.56 3.89
CA ARG A 81 14.58 -20.92 3.50
C ARG A 81 15.41 -21.31 2.28
N ASP A 82 16.11 -22.44 2.37
CA ASP A 82 16.94 -23.00 1.28
C ASP A 82 17.94 -21.98 0.70
N GLY A 83 18.59 -21.21 1.59
CA GLY A 83 19.56 -20.17 1.20
C GLY A 83 18.95 -18.92 0.57
N ARG A 84 17.62 -18.81 0.51
CA ARG A 84 16.89 -17.67 -0.08
C ARG A 84 16.01 -16.98 0.95
N ILE A 85 15.60 -15.75 0.64
CA ILE A 85 14.58 -15.05 1.41
C ILE A 85 13.21 -15.40 0.83
N ALA A 86 12.32 -15.86 1.71
CA ALA A 86 10.96 -16.23 1.40
C ALA A 86 9.99 -15.58 2.40
N TRP A 87 8.74 -15.42 1.97
CA TRP A 87 7.66 -14.99 2.85
C TRP A 87 7.31 -16.09 3.86
N GLN A 88 7.12 -15.71 5.12
CA GLN A 88 6.47 -16.54 6.13
C GLN A 88 5.03 -16.84 5.68
N GLY A 89 4.60 -18.08 5.88
CA GLY A 89 3.24 -18.53 5.62
C GLY A 89 2.45 -18.82 6.89
N THR A 90 1.34 -19.53 6.73
CA THR A 90 0.42 -19.86 7.83
C THR A 90 1.09 -20.73 8.89
N ALA A 91 1.99 -21.65 8.49
CA ALA A 91 2.76 -22.48 9.42
C ALA A 91 3.65 -21.64 10.36
N GLU A 92 4.13 -20.50 9.88
CA GLU A 92 4.93 -19.54 10.65
C GLU A 92 4.06 -18.45 11.30
N GLY A 93 2.74 -18.63 11.33
CA GLY A 93 1.80 -17.68 11.96
C GLY A 93 1.53 -16.41 11.14
N ASN A 94 2.00 -16.35 9.89
CA ASN A 94 1.79 -15.20 9.01
C ASN A 94 0.71 -15.50 7.96
N ASN A 95 -0.43 -14.83 8.07
CA ASN A 95 -1.47 -14.86 7.04
C ASN A 95 -1.25 -13.72 6.06
N ARG A 96 -0.76 -14.07 4.86
CA ARG A 96 -0.49 -13.09 3.80
C ARG A 96 -1.76 -12.48 3.25
N ARG A 97 -1.64 -11.23 2.77
CA ARG A 97 -2.76 -10.47 2.20
C ARG A 97 -3.08 -11.03 0.81
N GLU A 98 -4.33 -11.39 0.62
CA GLU A 98 -4.85 -11.87 -0.68
C GLU A 98 -5.58 -10.76 -1.47
N GLN A 99 -5.50 -9.51 -0.98
CA GLN A 99 -6.20 -8.36 -1.55
C GLN A 99 -5.84 -8.14 -3.02
N VAL A 100 -6.84 -7.70 -3.79
CA VAL A 100 -6.68 -7.25 -5.18
C VAL A 100 -6.65 -5.74 -5.19
N VAL A 101 -5.69 -5.16 -5.91
CA VAL A 101 -5.56 -3.72 -6.11
C VAL A 101 -5.62 -3.39 -7.59
N THR A 102 -6.10 -2.20 -7.92
CA THR A 102 -6.06 -1.66 -9.28
C THR A 102 -4.94 -0.64 -9.43
N LEU A 103 -4.11 -0.81 -10.45
CA LEU A 103 -3.14 0.18 -10.90
C LEU A 103 -3.64 0.86 -12.18
N GLN A 104 -3.65 2.18 -12.19
CA GLN A 104 -3.98 3.00 -13.36
C GLN A 104 -2.83 2.97 -14.38
N SER A 105 -3.10 3.11 -15.68
CA SER A 105 -2.06 2.99 -16.71
C SER A 105 -1.07 4.14 -16.72
N ASN A 106 -1.46 5.33 -16.24
CA ASN A 106 -0.49 6.38 -15.94
C ASN A 106 0.49 6.03 -14.82
N VAL A 107 0.14 5.08 -13.95
CA VAL A 107 0.99 4.66 -12.83
C VAL A 107 1.84 3.45 -13.22
N TRP A 108 1.21 2.36 -13.66
CA TRP A 108 1.96 1.15 -14.03
C TRP A 108 2.82 1.37 -15.27
N GLY A 109 2.45 2.30 -16.16
CA GLY A 109 3.22 2.66 -17.34
C GLY A 109 4.59 3.27 -17.03
N GLN A 110 4.74 3.86 -15.83
CA GLN A 110 5.96 4.50 -15.34
C GLN A 110 6.87 3.57 -14.52
N LEU A 111 6.48 2.29 -14.33
CA LEU A 111 7.35 1.31 -13.69
C LEU A 111 8.51 0.92 -14.64
N PRO A 112 9.68 0.53 -14.09
CA PRO A 112 10.76 -0.01 -14.91
C PRO A 112 10.27 -1.15 -15.81
N MET A 113 10.78 -1.22 -17.04
CA MET A 113 10.32 -2.17 -18.06
C MET A 113 10.29 -3.62 -17.55
N LEU A 114 11.38 -4.07 -16.91
CA LEU A 114 11.49 -5.42 -16.37
C LEU A 114 10.44 -5.68 -15.29
N VAL A 115 10.23 -4.73 -14.37
CA VAL A 115 9.19 -4.81 -13.33
C VAL A 115 7.81 -4.94 -13.97
N ARG A 116 7.52 -4.10 -14.98
CA ARG A 116 6.24 -4.12 -15.70
C ARG A 116 6.01 -5.47 -16.39
N ARG A 117 7.00 -5.99 -17.13
CA ARG A 117 6.91 -7.29 -17.82
C ARG A 117 6.63 -8.44 -16.86
N ARG A 118 7.32 -8.47 -15.70
CA ARG A 118 7.13 -9.52 -14.70
C ARG A 118 5.77 -9.45 -14.01
N LEU A 119 5.38 -8.26 -13.56
CA LEU A 119 4.11 -8.08 -12.84
C LEU A 119 2.90 -8.39 -13.72
N PHE A 120 2.90 -7.91 -14.97
CA PHE A 120 1.76 -8.01 -15.87
C PHE A 120 1.93 -9.12 -16.91
N THR A 121 2.23 -10.32 -16.43
CA THR A 121 2.16 -11.53 -17.25
C THR A 121 0.69 -11.92 -17.44
N PRO A 122 0.24 -12.32 -18.65
CA PRO A 122 -1.13 -12.79 -18.88
C PRO A 122 -1.57 -13.84 -17.84
N GLY A 123 -2.81 -13.72 -17.37
CA GLY A 123 -3.38 -14.60 -16.33
C GLY A 123 -3.14 -14.13 -14.88
N ASN A 124 -2.19 -13.23 -14.64
CA ASN A 124 -1.93 -12.70 -13.29
C ASN A 124 -2.55 -11.31 -13.02
N TYR A 125 -3.20 -10.73 -14.05
CA TYR A 125 -3.94 -9.48 -13.94
C TYR A 125 -5.17 -9.50 -14.84
N SER A 126 -6.14 -8.61 -14.57
CA SER A 126 -7.29 -8.36 -15.44
C SER A 126 -7.48 -6.86 -15.67
N GLU A 127 -8.10 -6.49 -16.78
CA GLU A 127 -8.37 -5.10 -17.14
C GLU A 127 -9.87 -4.82 -16.98
N MET A 128 -10.37 -4.84 -15.74
CA MET A 128 -11.82 -4.74 -15.51
C MET A 128 -12.37 -3.31 -15.51
N TRP A 129 -11.54 -2.30 -15.30
CA TRP A 129 -11.98 -0.90 -15.12
C TRP A 129 -11.95 -0.12 -16.45
N PRO A 130 -12.74 0.96 -16.59
CA PRO A 130 -12.79 1.73 -17.83
C PRO A 130 -11.51 2.50 -18.12
N LEU A 131 -11.27 2.78 -19.40
CA LEU A 131 -10.38 3.85 -19.85
C LEU A 131 -10.85 5.20 -19.27
N GLY A 132 -9.93 6.12 -19.05
CA GLY A 132 -10.23 7.46 -18.52
C GLY A 132 -8.99 8.34 -18.45
N PRO A 133 -9.08 9.53 -17.83
CA PRO A 133 -7.93 10.44 -17.70
C PRO A 133 -6.71 9.79 -17.04
N ASP A 134 -6.93 8.98 -16.01
CA ASP A 134 -5.89 8.24 -15.28
C ASP A 134 -5.36 7.02 -16.08
N SER A 135 -6.13 6.56 -17.07
CA SER A 135 -5.78 5.43 -17.93
C SER A 135 -6.17 5.67 -19.39
N PRO A 136 -5.40 6.50 -20.14
CA PRO A 136 -5.75 6.91 -21.48
C PRO A 136 -5.55 5.78 -22.50
N THR A 137 -6.28 5.85 -23.62
CA THR A 137 -6.29 4.80 -24.66
C THR A 137 -4.90 4.39 -25.14
N HIS A 138 -3.99 5.36 -25.36
CA HIS A 138 -2.64 5.09 -25.83
C HIS A 138 -1.72 4.37 -24.81
N ARG A 139 -2.11 4.32 -23.52
CA ARG A 139 -1.41 3.55 -22.49
C ARG A 139 -2.10 2.23 -22.14
N GLY A 140 -3.39 2.11 -22.44
CA GLY A 140 -4.19 0.94 -22.11
C GLY A 140 -4.95 1.08 -20.79
N ARG A 141 -5.65 0.01 -20.42
CA ARG A 141 -6.62 0.00 -19.31
C ARG A 141 -5.97 -0.15 -17.94
N PRO A 142 -6.69 0.23 -16.85
CA PRO A 142 -6.25 -0.07 -15.50
C PRO A 142 -6.15 -1.59 -15.28
N ARG A 143 -5.19 -2.03 -14.48
CA ARG A 143 -4.90 -3.45 -14.23
C ARG A 143 -5.14 -3.82 -12.78
N ASN A 144 -6.03 -4.79 -12.58
CA ASN A 144 -6.24 -5.46 -11.30
C ASN A 144 -5.22 -6.56 -11.11
N ILE A 145 -4.59 -6.61 -9.94
CA ILE A 145 -3.49 -7.54 -9.65
C ILE A 145 -3.51 -7.90 -8.16
N LYS A 146 -3.16 -9.14 -7.83
CA LYS A 146 -3.08 -9.59 -6.43
C LYS A 146 -1.86 -8.98 -5.75
N VAL A 147 -2.04 -8.42 -4.56
CA VAL A 147 -0.93 -7.90 -3.75
C VAL A 147 0.11 -8.97 -3.48
N ARG A 148 -0.33 -10.20 -3.18
CA ARG A 148 0.56 -11.35 -2.99
C ARG A 148 1.45 -11.62 -4.21
N TRP A 149 0.89 -11.56 -5.41
CA TRP A 149 1.65 -11.74 -6.65
C TRP A 149 2.69 -10.63 -6.85
N ILE A 150 2.31 -9.37 -6.58
CA ILE A 150 3.27 -8.25 -6.61
C ILE A 150 4.42 -8.48 -5.62
N GLU A 151 4.10 -8.85 -4.38
CA GLU A 151 5.09 -9.15 -3.33
C GLU A 151 6.03 -10.30 -3.74
N ASP A 152 5.50 -11.38 -4.32
CA ASP A 152 6.27 -12.55 -4.73
C ASP A 152 7.21 -12.23 -5.90
N CYS A 153 6.67 -11.63 -6.97
CA CYS A 153 7.48 -11.23 -8.12
C CYS A 153 8.60 -10.27 -7.74
N LEU A 154 8.30 -9.22 -6.96
CA LEU A 154 9.32 -8.22 -6.64
C LEU A 154 10.36 -8.75 -5.64
N LEU A 155 9.99 -9.66 -4.74
CA LEU A 155 10.93 -10.31 -3.84
C LEU A 155 11.92 -11.18 -4.62
N GLU A 156 11.43 -11.92 -5.63
CA GLU A 156 12.27 -12.69 -6.54
C GLU A 156 13.18 -11.74 -7.34
N MET A 157 12.62 -10.68 -7.91
CA MET A 157 13.38 -9.70 -8.70
C MET A 157 14.50 -9.02 -7.89
N ALA A 158 14.20 -8.65 -6.64
CA ALA A 158 15.16 -8.05 -5.73
C ALA A 158 16.39 -8.95 -5.50
N GLN A 159 16.16 -10.27 -5.34
CA GLN A 159 17.22 -11.26 -5.14
C GLN A 159 17.98 -11.56 -6.44
N ASP A 160 17.24 -11.93 -7.48
CA ASP A 160 17.81 -12.63 -8.64
C ASP A 160 18.32 -11.69 -9.73
N PHE A 161 17.79 -10.47 -9.82
CA PHE A 161 18.14 -9.52 -10.89
C PHE A 161 18.88 -8.31 -10.34
N TYR A 162 18.40 -7.79 -9.21
CA TYR A 162 18.88 -6.53 -8.67
C TYR A 162 19.98 -6.67 -7.61
N GLY A 163 20.13 -7.85 -7.01
CA GLY A 163 21.14 -8.11 -5.96
C GLY A 163 20.97 -7.19 -4.74
N ILE A 164 19.72 -6.90 -4.38
CA ILE A 164 19.36 -6.08 -3.22
C ILE A 164 19.56 -6.92 -1.96
N GLU A 165 20.10 -6.32 -0.90
CA GLU A 165 20.25 -7.01 0.38
C GLU A 165 18.89 -7.08 1.08
N LEU A 166 18.45 -8.30 1.38
CA LEU A 166 17.17 -8.55 2.02
C LEU A 166 17.40 -9.07 3.44
N VAL A 167 16.84 -8.35 4.42
CA VAL A 167 17.03 -8.60 5.84
C VAL A 167 15.70 -9.07 6.45
N PRO A 168 15.58 -10.35 6.86
CA PRO A 168 14.34 -10.92 7.38
C PRO A 168 14.11 -10.56 8.86
N GLU A 169 14.21 -9.28 9.18
CA GLU A 169 14.09 -8.71 10.52
C GLU A 169 13.28 -7.42 10.45
N PRO A 170 12.59 -7.00 11.54
CA PRO A 170 12.03 -5.65 11.60
C PRO A 170 13.15 -4.61 11.50
N TYR A 171 12.88 -3.47 10.86
CA TYR A 171 13.82 -2.35 10.88
C TYR A 171 14.00 -1.87 12.31
N ALA A 172 15.26 -1.75 12.75
CA ALA A 172 15.63 -1.19 14.03
C ALA A 172 16.40 0.10 13.80
N GLN A 173 15.98 1.18 14.48
CA GLN A 173 16.71 2.44 14.45
C GLN A 173 18.16 2.20 14.91
N PRO A 174 19.17 2.63 14.12
CA PRO A 174 20.56 2.45 14.50
C PRO A 174 20.94 3.43 15.62
N LYS A 175 21.98 3.08 16.40
CA LYS A 175 22.53 3.97 17.43
C LYS A 175 23.14 5.26 16.86
N SER A 176 23.67 5.17 15.65
CA SER A 176 24.16 6.30 14.85
C SER A 176 23.69 6.14 13.42
N TRP A 177 23.40 7.26 12.75
CA TRP A 177 23.03 7.32 11.35
C TRP A 177 24.23 7.34 10.39
N ASP A 178 25.46 7.27 10.93
CA ASP A 178 26.70 7.34 10.15
C ASP A 178 26.73 6.31 9.03
N GLY A 179 27.00 6.80 7.82
CA GLY A 179 27.09 5.98 6.63
C GLY A 179 25.75 5.47 6.08
N LEU A 180 24.61 6.02 6.52
CA LEU A 180 23.32 5.90 5.84
C LEU A 180 22.95 7.24 5.20
N ASP A 181 22.48 7.23 3.95
CA ASP A 181 22.04 8.46 3.27
C ASP A 181 20.52 8.61 3.31
N VAL A 182 19.80 7.49 3.13
CA VAL A 182 18.34 7.48 2.95
C VAL A 182 17.71 6.36 3.75
N LEU A 183 16.64 6.67 4.48
CA LEU A 183 15.70 5.72 5.05
C LEU A 183 14.32 5.89 4.39
N ALA A 184 13.84 4.89 3.66
CA ALA A 184 12.48 4.85 3.13
C ALA A 184 11.57 4.03 4.05
N ILE A 185 10.56 4.67 4.64
CA ILE A 185 9.63 4.04 5.60
C ILE A 185 8.37 3.61 4.83
N CYS A 186 8.21 2.30 4.66
CA CYS A 186 7.19 1.64 3.84
C CYS A 186 6.39 0.56 4.59
N ASP A 187 6.57 0.42 5.92
CA ASP A 187 6.02 -0.65 6.75
C ASP A 187 4.65 -0.34 7.39
N GLY A 188 4.02 0.76 6.96
CA GLY A 188 2.63 1.14 7.25
C GLY A 188 2.47 2.16 8.38
N ALA A 189 1.30 2.81 8.46
CA ALA A 189 1.08 3.92 9.41
C ALA A 189 1.12 3.55 10.90
N ARG A 190 0.94 2.27 11.24
CA ARG A 190 0.99 1.76 12.62
C ARG A 190 2.27 1.00 12.92
N SER A 191 3.31 1.19 12.10
CA SER A 191 4.58 0.50 12.29
C SER A 191 5.36 1.08 13.46
N LYS A 192 6.23 0.26 14.05
CA LYS A 192 7.16 0.72 15.09
C LYS A 192 8.10 1.80 14.56
N THR A 193 8.58 1.67 13.30
CA THR A 193 9.46 2.68 12.70
C THR A 193 8.76 4.04 12.55
N ARG A 194 7.46 4.07 12.23
CA ARG A 194 6.69 5.31 12.17
C ARG A 194 6.55 5.97 13.54
N GLU A 195 6.35 5.17 14.59
CA GLU A 195 6.23 5.63 15.98
C GLU A 195 7.58 6.16 16.50
N ASP A 196 8.65 5.39 16.34
CA ASP A 196 10.00 5.74 16.82
C ASP A 196 10.52 7.05 16.19
N LEU A 197 10.10 7.36 14.96
CA LEU A 197 10.48 8.57 14.22
C LEU A 197 9.38 9.64 14.18
N LYS A 198 8.34 9.53 15.02
CA LYS A 198 7.20 10.45 15.00
C LYS A 198 7.60 11.91 15.18
N GLU A 199 8.53 12.20 16.09
CA GLU A 199 9.00 13.56 16.36
C GLU A 199 9.65 14.22 15.15
N ALA A 200 10.41 13.45 14.35
CA ALA A 200 11.12 13.97 13.19
C ALA A 200 10.17 14.44 12.07
N PHE A 201 9.04 13.75 11.90
CA PHE A 201 8.03 14.10 10.90
C PHE A 201 6.93 15.03 11.44
N GLY A 202 6.81 15.15 12.75
CA GLY A 202 5.68 15.80 13.42
C GLY A 202 4.46 14.88 13.57
N PRO A 203 3.57 15.18 14.52
CA PRO A 203 2.37 14.38 14.77
C PRO A 203 1.38 14.52 13.61
N SER A 204 0.80 13.40 13.20
CA SER A 204 -0.33 13.43 12.27
C SER A 204 -1.57 13.99 12.95
N SER A 205 -2.33 14.86 12.28
CA SER A 205 -3.62 15.38 12.76
C SER A 205 -4.79 14.62 12.14
N ARG A 206 -5.87 14.47 12.90
CA ARG A 206 -7.16 13.95 12.42
C ARG A 206 -8.23 15.03 12.33
N ASP A 207 -7.90 16.27 12.67
CA ASP A 207 -8.87 17.34 12.89
C ASP A 207 -9.61 17.70 11.60
N LEU A 208 -8.89 17.73 10.47
CA LEU A 208 -9.49 17.95 9.14
C LEU A 208 -10.50 16.86 8.75
N TYR A 209 -10.36 15.66 9.32
CA TYR A 209 -11.15 14.47 9.00
C TYR A 209 -12.09 14.09 10.15
N SER A 210 -12.66 15.12 10.79
CA SER A 210 -13.58 14.99 11.92
C SER A 210 -14.94 15.62 11.61
N VAL A 211 -16.01 15.00 12.13
CA VAL A 211 -17.37 15.57 12.13
C VAL A 211 -17.73 15.86 13.59
N GLY A 212 -18.13 17.10 13.89
CA GLY A 212 -18.42 17.51 15.27
C GLY A 212 -17.25 17.32 16.24
N GLY A 213 -16.01 17.46 15.76
CA GLY A 213 -14.79 17.24 16.57
C GLY A 213 -14.40 15.79 16.80
N THR A 214 -15.17 14.82 16.28
CA THR A 214 -14.83 13.39 16.37
C THR A 214 -14.27 12.88 15.04
N PRO A 215 -13.09 12.25 15.01
CA PRO A 215 -12.56 11.66 13.80
C PRO A 215 -13.49 10.60 13.23
N LEU A 216 -13.74 10.65 11.93
CA LEU A 216 -14.56 9.64 11.26
C LEU A 216 -13.70 8.40 10.99
N ASP A 217 -14.13 7.25 11.53
CA ASP A 217 -13.55 5.94 11.26
C ASP A 217 -14.62 5.02 10.67
N GLU A 218 -14.40 4.51 9.46
CA GLU A 218 -15.28 3.53 8.85
C GLU A 218 -14.84 2.11 9.21
N THR A 219 -15.78 1.27 9.65
CA THR A 219 -15.55 -0.18 9.78
C THR A 219 -16.02 -0.89 8.52
N VAL A 220 -15.16 -1.74 7.98
CA VAL A 220 -15.41 -2.44 6.72
C VAL A 220 -15.20 -3.93 6.90
N LEU A 221 -16.13 -4.71 6.37
CA LEU A 221 -16.00 -6.15 6.22
C LEU A 221 -15.39 -6.46 4.85
N GLY A 222 -14.27 -7.17 4.81
CA GLY A 222 -13.69 -7.74 3.59
C GLY A 222 -14.17 -9.18 3.42
N ILE A 223 -15.08 -9.41 2.47
CA ILE A 223 -15.66 -10.73 2.18
C ILE A 223 -14.95 -11.29 0.94
N ARG A 224 -14.12 -12.31 1.13
CA ARG A 224 -13.39 -12.95 0.05
C ARG A 224 -14.25 -14.03 -0.61
N ILE A 225 -14.46 -13.92 -1.93
CA ILE A 225 -15.26 -14.87 -2.71
C ILE A 225 -14.50 -15.49 -3.88
N LYS A 226 -14.91 -16.68 -4.31
CA LYS A 226 -14.55 -17.26 -5.60
C LYS A 226 -15.29 -16.52 -6.73
N GLY A 227 -14.63 -16.32 -7.88
CA GLY A 227 -15.24 -15.67 -9.03
C GLY A 227 -16.17 -16.61 -9.78
N LYS A 228 -17.37 -16.15 -10.08
CA LYS A 228 -18.36 -16.85 -10.93
C LYS A 228 -18.80 -16.06 -12.14
N VAL A 229 -18.44 -14.77 -12.19
CA VAL A 229 -18.86 -13.83 -13.22
C VAL A 229 -17.61 -13.13 -13.77
N PRO A 230 -17.62 -12.70 -15.05
CA PRO A 230 -16.57 -11.86 -15.59
C PRO A 230 -16.36 -10.60 -14.74
N ASP A 231 -15.10 -10.24 -14.49
CA ASP A 231 -14.75 -9.13 -13.59
C ASP A 231 -15.43 -7.82 -13.99
N GLU A 232 -15.51 -7.51 -15.30
CA GLU A 232 -16.12 -6.28 -15.84
C GLU A 232 -17.59 -6.12 -15.48
N HIS A 233 -18.34 -7.23 -15.38
CA HIS A 233 -19.77 -7.19 -15.08
C HIS A 233 -20.04 -6.59 -13.70
N THR A 234 -19.06 -6.65 -12.79
CA THR A 234 -19.15 -6.16 -11.42
C THR A 234 -18.95 -4.65 -11.29
N VAL A 235 -18.44 -3.98 -12.33
CA VAL A 235 -18.15 -2.53 -12.28
C VAL A 235 -19.43 -1.70 -12.18
N PRO A 236 -20.48 -1.89 -13.03
CA PRO A 236 -21.71 -1.12 -12.89
C PRO A 236 -22.39 -1.33 -11.53
N LEU A 237 -22.40 -2.58 -11.03
CA LEU A 237 -22.92 -2.94 -9.71
C LEU A 237 -22.16 -2.26 -8.58
N THR A 238 -20.82 -2.20 -8.68
CA THR A 238 -20.00 -1.50 -7.71
C THR A 238 -20.29 -0.01 -7.72
N VAL A 239 -20.32 0.62 -8.89
CA VAL A 239 -20.37 2.10 -9.00
C VAL A 239 -21.77 2.68 -8.74
N CYS A 240 -22.85 1.91 -8.94
CA CYS A 240 -24.22 2.43 -8.79
C CYS A 240 -24.71 2.56 -7.33
N GLN A 241 -23.94 2.09 -6.34
CA GLN A 241 -24.27 2.18 -4.92
C GLN A 241 -23.00 2.38 -4.08
N ASN A 242 -23.10 2.85 -2.83
CA ASN A 242 -21.91 3.23 -2.05
C ASN A 242 -21.74 2.39 -0.75
N ARG A 243 -22.37 1.21 -0.71
CA ARG A 243 -22.36 0.22 0.38
C ARG A 243 -21.34 -0.89 0.16
N PHE A 244 -21.27 -1.43 -1.05
CA PHE A 244 -20.38 -2.52 -1.45
C PHE A 244 -19.37 -2.08 -2.50
N LEU A 245 -18.16 -2.61 -2.43
CA LEU A 245 -17.12 -2.43 -3.46
C LEU A 245 -16.47 -3.77 -3.75
N PHE A 246 -16.60 -4.26 -4.99
CA PHE A 246 -15.97 -5.51 -5.40
C PHE A 246 -14.69 -5.27 -6.20
N ASN A 247 -13.55 -5.65 -5.61
CA ASN A 247 -12.28 -5.76 -6.32
C ASN A 247 -12.11 -7.18 -6.84
N SER A 248 -12.46 -7.41 -8.11
CA SER A 248 -12.45 -8.72 -8.76
C SER A 248 -11.16 -9.00 -9.55
N LEU A 249 -10.73 -10.25 -9.52
CA LEU A 249 -9.69 -10.90 -10.33
C LEU A 249 -9.90 -12.43 -10.24
N GLY A 250 -10.87 -12.96 -11.00
CA GLY A 250 -11.25 -14.38 -10.91
C GLY A 250 -11.84 -14.77 -9.54
N GLY A 251 -12.54 -13.83 -8.91
CA GLY A 251 -12.86 -13.82 -7.48
C GLY A 251 -12.25 -12.59 -6.82
N GLY A 252 -12.27 -12.47 -5.49
CA GLY A 252 -11.66 -11.32 -4.84
C GLY A 252 -12.40 -10.89 -3.59
N PHE A 253 -12.40 -9.58 -3.30
CA PHE A 253 -12.95 -9.04 -2.07
C PHE A 253 -14.14 -8.12 -2.34
N ILE A 254 -15.30 -8.49 -1.81
CA ILE A 254 -16.42 -7.58 -1.62
C ILE A 254 -16.18 -6.86 -0.30
N ASN A 255 -15.88 -5.56 -0.37
CA ASN A 255 -15.76 -4.69 0.79
C ASN A 255 -17.14 -4.12 1.11
N MET A 256 -17.63 -4.34 2.32
CA MET A 256 -18.93 -3.89 2.80
C MET A 256 -18.72 -2.86 3.91
N ARG A 257 -19.13 -1.62 3.68
CA ARG A 257 -19.19 -0.59 4.73
C ARG A 257 -20.18 -1.01 5.80
N LEU A 258 -19.89 -0.76 7.07
CA LEU A 258 -20.78 -1.08 8.19
C LEU A 258 -21.19 0.19 8.93
N THR A 259 -22.40 0.19 9.49
CA THR A 259 -22.74 1.13 10.57
C THR A 259 -22.10 0.71 11.88
N ALA A 260 -22.09 1.56 12.90
CA ALA A 260 -21.65 1.19 14.24
C ALA A 260 -22.43 0.00 14.82
N GLU A 261 -23.74 -0.07 14.57
CA GLU A 261 -24.60 -1.16 15.02
C GLU A 261 -24.21 -2.47 14.31
N GLU A 262 -24.00 -2.45 12.99
CA GLU A 262 -23.51 -3.61 12.25
C GLU A 262 -22.09 -4.02 12.67
N ALA A 263 -21.20 -3.05 12.90
CA ALA A 263 -19.85 -3.30 13.38
C ALA A 263 -19.86 -3.97 14.76
N SER A 264 -20.88 -3.71 15.59
CA SER A 264 -21.05 -4.39 16.89
C SER A 264 -21.37 -5.88 16.77
N GLU A 265 -21.88 -6.34 15.62
CA GLU A 265 -22.06 -7.78 15.34
C GLU A 265 -20.78 -8.46 14.83
N VAL A 266 -19.72 -7.71 14.51
CA VAL A 266 -18.43 -8.25 14.03
C VAL A 266 -17.63 -8.82 15.21
N LEU A 267 -18.17 -9.86 15.81
CA LEU A 267 -17.66 -10.60 16.96
C LEU A 267 -17.43 -12.05 16.59
N ALA A 268 -16.59 -12.73 17.38
CA ALA A 268 -16.46 -14.17 17.30
C ALA A 268 -16.68 -14.79 18.69
N TYR A 269 -17.26 -15.98 18.73
CA TYR A 269 -17.38 -16.79 19.95
C TYR A 269 -16.20 -17.76 20.04
N GLY A 270 -15.35 -17.60 21.04
CA GLY A 270 -14.38 -18.62 21.43
C GLY A 270 -14.98 -19.63 22.41
N GLU A 271 -14.16 -20.58 22.86
CA GLU A 271 -14.55 -21.63 23.82
C GLU A 271 -15.16 -21.04 25.11
N ASN A 272 -14.66 -19.90 25.59
CA ASN A 272 -15.06 -19.27 26.85
C ASN A 272 -15.85 -17.96 26.67
N GLY A 273 -16.48 -17.75 25.50
CA GLY A 273 -17.28 -16.54 25.22
C GLY A 273 -16.70 -15.64 24.13
N PRO A 274 -17.17 -14.37 24.01
CA PRO A 274 -16.79 -13.48 22.91
C PRO A 274 -15.29 -13.16 22.89
N VAL A 275 -14.68 -13.24 21.71
CA VAL A 275 -13.29 -12.86 21.45
C VAL A 275 -13.21 -11.82 20.33
N PRO A 276 -12.38 -10.76 20.48
CA PRO A 276 -12.31 -9.67 19.49
C PRO A 276 -11.40 -10.02 18.29
N CYS A 277 -11.27 -11.29 17.92
CA CYS A 277 -10.25 -11.77 16.97
C CYS A 277 -10.33 -11.08 15.60
N ILE A 278 -11.53 -11.03 15.01
CA ILE A 278 -11.77 -10.42 13.70
C ILE A 278 -11.59 -8.89 13.76
N GLY A 279 -12.18 -8.22 14.75
CA GLY A 279 -12.16 -6.76 14.84
C GLY A 279 -10.84 -6.14 15.33
N LYS A 280 -10.11 -6.81 16.25
CA LYS A 280 -8.89 -6.28 16.87
C LYS A 280 -7.61 -6.81 16.24
N PHE A 281 -7.57 -8.09 15.93
CA PHE A 281 -6.35 -8.76 15.44
C PHE A 281 -6.35 -8.94 13.92
N GLY A 282 -7.38 -8.46 13.21
CA GLY A 282 -7.51 -8.57 11.75
C GLY A 282 -7.56 -10.03 11.28
N CYS A 283 -8.08 -10.93 12.12
CA CYS A 283 -8.16 -12.34 11.77
C CYS A 283 -9.10 -12.55 10.59
N THR A 284 -8.75 -13.52 9.74
CA THR A 284 -9.65 -14.01 8.70
C THR A 284 -10.44 -15.20 9.23
N MET A 285 -11.76 -15.13 9.14
CA MET A 285 -12.69 -16.22 9.45
C MET A 285 -12.92 -17.05 8.18
N ARG A 286 -12.60 -18.33 8.18
CA ARG A 286 -12.69 -19.23 7.02
C ARG A 286 -13.91 -20.15 7.13
N PRO A 287 -14.50 -20.58 6.02
CA PRO A 287 -15.61 -21.54 6.06
C PRO A 287 -15.14 -22.88 6.68
N ASP A 288 -15.97 -23.44 7.55
CA ASP A 288 -15.85 -24.77 8.16
C ASP A 288 -17.26 -25.34 8.30
N GLY A 289 -17.70 -26.15 7.33
CA GLY A 289 -19.10 -26.59 7.24
C GLY A 289 -20.06 -25.41 7.00
N ASP A 290 -21.01 -25.23 7.92
CA ASP A 290 -22.03 -24.17 7.92
C ASP A 290 -21.61 -22.89 8.66
N LYS A 291 -20.46 -22.91 9.33
CA LYS A 291 -19.93 -21.81 10.15
C LYS A 291 -18.64 -21.22 9.57
N PHE A 292 -18.22 -20.10 10.14
CA PHE A 292 -16.96 -19.45 9.79
C PHE A 292 -16.03 -19.37 11.01
N VAL A 293 -14.82 -19.92 10.91
CA VAL A 293 -13.90 -20.10 12.05
C VAL A 293 -12.58 -19.37 11.88
N CYS A 294 -12.02 -18.89 12.98
CA CYS A 294 -10.65 -18.37 13.04
C CYS A 294 -9.68 -19.48 13.41
N ASP A 295 -8.78 -19.86 12.51
CA ASP A 295 -7.76 -20.90 12.78
C ASP A 295 -6.89 -20.56 14.01
N ARG A 296 -6.56 -19.27 14.17
CA ARG A 296 -5.65 -18.79 15.23
C ARG A 296 -6.28 -18.82 16.63
N HIS A 297 -7.56 -18.45 16.74
CA HIS A 297 -8.24 -18.28 18.03
C HIS A 297 -9.31 -19.34 18.27
N ARG A 298 -9.47 -20.30 17.34
CA ARG A 298 -10.47 -21.37 17.37
C ARG A 298 -11.87 -20.84 17.70
N SER A 299 -12.22 -19.69 17.12
CA SER A 299 -13.46 -18.97 17.40
C SER A 299 -14.38 -18.92 16.18
N VAL A 300 -15.68 -18.88 16.41
CA VAL A 300 -16.73 -18.89 15.38
C VAL A 300 -17.25 -17.48 15.15
N PHE A 301 -17.37 -17.05 13.90
CA PHE A 301 -17.92 -15.75 13.54
C PHE A 301 -19.41 -15.69 13.91
N LYS A 302 -19.75 -14.88 14.92
CA LYS A 302 -21.11 -14.83 15.49
C LYS A 302 -22.20 -14.70 14.41
N PRO A 303 -22.10 -13.76 13.45
CA PRO A 303 -23.14 -13.60 12.44
C PRO A 303 -23.44 -14.88 11.64
N SER A 304 -22.45 -15.76 11.45
CA SER A 304 -22.66 -16.98 10.67
C SER A 304 -23.52 -18.05 11.36
N VAL A 305 -23.66 -17.99 12.69
CA VAL A 305 -24.34 -19.01 13.49
C VAL A 305 -25.51 -18.48 14.32
N ASP A 306 -25.58 -17.16 14.53
CA ASP A 306 -26.65 -16.51 15.26
C ASP A 306 -27.87 -16.28 14.35
N LYS A 307 -28.96 -17.00 14.62
CA LYS A 307 -30.23 -16.86 13.89
C LYS A 307 -30.86 -15.47 14.01
N LEU A 308 -30.47 -14.70 15.02
CA LEU A 308 -30.94 -13.33 15.24
C LEU A 308 -30.00 -12.28 14.62
N SER A 309 -28.92 -12.70 13.95
CA SER A 309 -28.00 -11.77 13.30
C SER A 309 -28.72 -10.97 12.23
N PHE A 310 -28.67 -9.63 12.36
CA PHE A 310 -29.15 -8.75 11.31
C PHE A 310 -28.07 -8.46 10.25
N LEU A 311 -26.79 -8.72 10.54
CA LEU A 311 -25.70 -8.54 9.61
C LEU A 311 -25.61 -9.68 8.58
N TRP A 312 -25.86 -10.93 8.98
CA TRP A 312 -25.67 -12.09 8.11
C TRP A 312 -26.51 -12.07 6.83
N PRO A 313 -27.83 -11.74 6.87
CA PRO A 313 -28.62 -11.61 5.65
C PRO A 313 -28.10 -10.51 4.71
N ARG A 314 -27.53 -9.43 5.27
CA ARG A 314 -26.97 -8.30 4.49
C ARG A 314 -25.65 -8.69 3.80
N ILE A 315 -24.84 -9.51 4.45
CA ILE A 315 -23.66 -10.15 3.83
C ILE A 315 -24.11 -11.02 2.66
N ALA A 316 -25.13 -11.86 2.87
CA ALA A 316 -25.66 -12.74 1.83
C ALA A 316 -26.19 -11.98 0.62
N ASP A 317 -26.90 -10.87 0.84
CA ASP A 317 -27.35 -9.98 -0.22
C ASP A 317 -26.20 -9.38 -1.03
N GLY A 318 -25.14 -8.90 -0.37
CA GLY A 318 -23.95 -8.39 -1.05
C GLY A 318 -23.26 -9.44 -1.93
N VAL A 319 -23.14 -10.67 -1.43
CA VAL A 319 -22.57 -11.81 -2.17
C VAL A 319 -23.43 -12.17 -3.38
N LYS A 320 -24.76 -12.26 -3.19
CA LYS A 320 -25.74 -12.52 -4.25
C LYS A 320 -25.77 -11.42 -5.32
N PHE A 321 -25.63 -10.16 -4.91
CA PHE A 321 -25.62 -9.00 -5.80
C PHE A 321 -24.52 -9.11 -6.86
N PHE A 322 -23.34 -9.61 -6.48
CA PHE A 322 -22.22 -9.86 -7.39
C PHE A 322 -22.23 -11.26 -8.03
N GLY A 323 -23.35 -11.97 -7.96
CA GLY A 323 -23.54 -13.26 -8.63
C GLY A 323 -22.85 -14.45 -7.98
N ALA A 324 -22.43 -14.32 -6.72
CA ALA A 324 -21.89 -15.42 -5.92
C ALA A 324 -22.96 -15.95 -4.93
N THR A 325 -22.61 -17.03 -4.25
CA THR A 325 -23.42 -17.67 -3.20
C THR A 325 -22.64 -17.74 -1.89
N MET A 326 -23.31 -18.01 -0.78
CA MET A 326 -22.63 -18.12 0.52
C MET A 326 -21.54 -19.21 0.53
N GLY A 327 -21.71 -20.29 -0.24
CA GLY A 327 -20.71 -21.35 -0.40
C GLY A 327 -19.45 -20.93 -1.19
N ASP A 328 -19.48 -19.75 -1.84
CA ASP A 328 -18.32 -19.20 -2.54
C ASP A 328 -17.44 -18.34 -1.64
N ILE A 329 -17.88 -18.02 -0.42
CA ILE A 329 -17.10 -17.27 0.55
C ILE A 329 -15.96 -18.16 1.04
N VAL A 330 -14.74 -17.66 0.91
CA VAL A 330 -13.50 -18.35 1.29
C VAL A 330 -12.75 -17.64 2.41
N GLY A 331 -13.29 -16.53 2.92
CA GLY A 331 -12.75 -15.81 4.07
C GLY A 331 -13.50 -14.52 4.36
N ILE A 332 -13.63 -14.14 5.62
CA ILE A 332 -14.20 -12.87 6.07
C ILE A 332 -13.21 -12.20 7.02
N THR A 333 -12.91 -10.93 6.80
CA THR A 333 -12.05 -10.13 7.69
C THR A 333 -12.70 -8.77 7.96
N SER A 334 -12.20 -8.05 8.97
CA SER A 334 -12.64 -6.70 9.28
C SER A 334 -11.45 -5.77 9.43
N PHE A 335 -11.61 -4.52 9.00
CA PHE A 335 -10.61 -3.48 9.19
C PHE A 335 -11.29 -2.11 9.37
N LYS A 336 -10.57 -1.21 10.02
CA LYS A 336 -10.99 0.18 10.22
C LYS A 336 -10.18 1.11 9.34
N LEU A 337 -10.84 2.11 8.81
CA LEU A 337 -10.23 3.11 7.94
C LEU A 337 -10.50 4.48 8.52
N GLY A 338 -9.41 5.18 8.76
CA GLY A 338 -9.42 6.56 9.20
C GLY A 338 -8.47 7.35 8.34
N MET A 339 -8.81 8.61 8.10
CA MET A 339 -7.91 9.55 7.48
C MET A 339 -7.12 10.31 8.54
N GLN A 340 -5.87 10.62 8.20
CA GLN A 340 -5.00 11.46 9.00
C GLN A 340 -4.15 12.31 8.06
N GLN A 341 -3.83 13.53 8.47
CA GLN A 341 -2.99 14.46 7.74
C GLN A 341 -1.58 14.40 8.33
N ASN A 342 -0.58 14.15 7.49
CA ASN A 342 0.82 14.30 7.88
C ASN A 342 1.28 15.73 7.53
N PRO A 343 1.95 16.43 8.46
CA PRO A 343 2.49 17.76 8.19
C PRO A 343 3.74 17.70 7.31
N LYS A 344 4.53 16.62 7.39
CA LYS A 344 5.75 16.40 6.61
C LYS A 344 5.86 14.97 6.12
N PHE A 345 6.49 14.79 4.97
CA PHE A 345 6.83 13.47 4.41
C PHE A 345 8.34 13.21 4.34
N THR A 346 9.14 14.25 4.54
CA THR A 346 10.60 14.25 4.55
C THR A 346 11.11 14.75 5.90
N ALA A 347 12.10 14.05 6.47
CA ALA A 347 12.78 14.47 7.69
C ALA A 347 14.30 14.28 7.57
N GLN A 348 15.08 15.21 8.12
CA GLN A 348 16.52 15.03 8.28
C GLN A 348 16.78 14.38 9.63
N LEU A 349 17.34 13.17 9.64
CA LEU A 349 17.61 12.41 10.87
C LEU A 349 19.03 12.66 11.41
N ALA A 350 19.95 13.01 10.53
CA ALA A 350 21.33 13.38 10.83
C ALA A 350 21.89 14.28 9.70
N PRO A 351 23.07 14.91 9.85
CA PRO A 351 23.62 15.82 8.84
C PRO A 351 23.65 15.23 7.42
N SER A 352 23.90 13.93 7.27
CA SER A 352 23.95 13.24 5.98
C SER A 352 22.79 12.28 5.70
N THR A 353 21.77 12.22 6.56
CA THR A 353 20.74 11.17 6.50
C THR A 353 19.34 11.74 6.48
N TYR A 354 18.56 11.35 5.47
CA TYR A 354 17.17 11.76 5.30
C TYR A 354 16.23 10.55 5.36
N ALA A 355 15.06 10.74 5.95
CA ALA A 355 14.00 9.75 6.00
C ALA A 355 12.75 10.23 5.28
N PHE A 356 12.04 9.28 4.68
CA PHE A 356 10.88 9.53 3.83
C PHE A 356 9.74 8.59 4.20
N LEU A 357 8.53 9.14 4.38
CA LEU A 357 7.31 8.36 4.51
C LEU A 357 6.76 8.03 3.12
N LEU A 358 6.52 6.75 2.82
CA LEU A 358 5.98 6.29 1.55
C LEU A 358 4.80 5.33 1.74
N GLY A 359 3.95 5.21 0.71
CA GLY A 359 2.80 4.29 0.76
C GLY A 359 1.89 4.54 1.96
N ASP A 360 1.40 3.46 2.59
CA ASP A 360 0.51 3.56 3.76
C ASP A 360 1.15 4.25 4.97
N ALA A 361 2.49 4.26 5.10
CA ALA A 361 3.19 4.97 6.17
C ALA A 361 3.05 6.50 6.03
N ALA A 362 2.93 7.00 4.80
CA ALA A 362 2.62 8.40 4.48
C ALA A 362 1.12 8.65 4.35
N ASN A 363 0.47 7.89 3.49
CA ASN A 363 -0.90 8.12 3.07
C ASN A 363 -1.66 6.80 3.15
N SER A 364 -2.07 6.42 4.36
CA SER A 364 -3.07 5.35 4.53
C SER A 364 -4.33 5.74 3.76
N LEU A 365 -4.66 4.94 2.76
CA LEU A 365 -5.74 5.24 1.81
C LEU A 365 -7.08 4.73 2.33
N HIS A 366 -8.13 5.47 1.96
CA HIS A 366 -9.49 4.98 2.01
C HIS A 366 -9.76 4.07 0.78
N PHE A 367 -10.66 3.09 0.88
CA PHE A 367 -11.02 2.28 -0.30
C PHE A 367 -11.80 3.13 -1.29
N TRP A 368 -11.37 3.07 -2.55
CA TRP A 368 -11.96 3.78 -3.66
C TRP A 368 -12.02 2.86 -4.89
N PRO A 369 -13.13 2.84 -5.65
CA PRO A 369 -13.26 2.00 -6.84
C PRO A 369 -12.13 2.23 -7.84
N GLY A 370 -11.58 1.15 -8.39
CA GLY A 370 -10.51 1.22 -9.40
C GLY A 370 -9.17 1.73 -8.85
N ARG A 371 -8.94 1.69 -7.54
CA ARG A 371 -7.68 2.13 -6.92
C ARG A 371 -7.19 1.14 -5.85
N GLY A 372 -6.00 1.41 -5.33
CA GLY A 372 -5.42 0.66 -4.22
C GLY A 372 -3.96 0.99 -3.98
N LEU A 373 -3.10 0.80 -4.99
CA LEU A 373 -1.65 0.97 -4.84
C LEU A 373 -1.09 2.24 -5.54
N ASN A 374 -1.93 2.97 -6.29
CA ASN A 374 -1.51 4.10 -7.14
C ASN A 374 -0.67 5.15 -6.40
N THR A 375 -1.17 5.65 -5.26
CA THR A 375 -0.50 6.66 -4.43
C THR A 375 0.83 6.15 -3.88
N GLY A 376 0.85 4.87 -3.49
CA GLY A 376 2.08 4.21 -3.06
C GLY A 376 3.12 4.21 -4.16
N VAL A 377 2.77 3.74 -5.36
CA VAL A 377 3.70 3.73 -6.51
C VAL A 377 4.17 5.15 -6.87
N LYS A 378 3.28 6.15 -6.88
CA LYS A 378 3.69 7.53 -7.17
C LYS A 378 4.66 8.10 -6.14
N SER A 379 4.45 7.79 -4.86
CA SER A 379 5.37 8.21 -3.80
C SER A 379 6.78 7.64 -4.04
N VAL A 380 6.89 6.36 -4.43
CA VAL A 380 8.20 5.75 -4.68
C VAL A 380 8.86 6.28 -5.95
N GLN A 381 8.07 6.50 -6.98
CA GLN A 381 8.52 7.05 -8.26
C GLN A 381 9.10 8.45 -8.08
N SER A 382 8.41 9.30 -7.31
CA SER A 382 8.87 10.64 -6.98
C SER A 382 10.19 10.61 -6.22
N LEU A 383 10.30 9.79 -5.18
CA LEU A 383 11.55 9.70 -4.41
C LEU A 383 12.68 9.12 -5.25
N ALA A 384 12.44 8.04 -6.00
CA ALA A 384 13.46 7.39 -6.81
C ALA A 384 14.00 8.34 -7.90
N ALA A 385 13.12 9.08 -8.59
CA ALA A 385 13.53 10.09 -9.57
C ALA A 385 14.34 11.22 -8.94
N ASN A 386 13.94 11.68 -7.74
CA ASN A 386 14.67 12.73 -7.05
C ASN A 386 16.07 12.24 -6.60
N LEU A 387 16.16 11.04 -6.02
CA LEU A 387 17.45 10.44 -5.65
C LEU A 387 18.35 10.22 -6.87
N ALA A 388 17.80 9.70 -7.97
CA ALA A 388 18.57 9.44 -9.17
C ALA A 388 19.13 10.72 -9.81
N SER A 389 18.33 11.79 -9.85
CA SER A 389 18.75 13.08 -10.44
C SER A 389 19.70 13.88 -9.55
N ARG A 390 19.61 13.73 -8.22
CA ARG A 390 20.42 14.51 -7.26
C ARG A 390 21.68 13.79 -6.80
N TRP A 391 21.74 12.46 -6.87
CA TRP A 391 22.89 11.72 -6.39
C TRP A 391 24.12 11.88 -7.28
N ALA A 392 25.12 12.58 -6.76
CA ALA A 392 26.44 12.75 -7.40
C ALA A 392 27.59 12.21 -6.52
N GLY A 393 27.31 11.30 -5.59
CA GLY A 393 28.29 10.81 -4.61
C GLY A 393 28.57 11.78 -3.45
N ARG A 394 27.79 12.86 -3.33
CA ARG A 394 27.88 13.88 -2.28
C ARG A 394 26.63 13.88 -1.40
N ALA A 395 26.77 14.38 -0.16
CA ALA A 395 25.64 14.49 0.76
C ALA A 395 24.52 15.37 0.20
N PHE A 396 23.28 15.00 0.51
CA PHE A 396 22.09 15.77 0.15
C PHE A 396 21.93 17.00 1.03
N ARG A 397 21.18 17.97 0.53
CA ARG A 397 20.66 19.12 1.26
C ARG A 397 19.14 19.00 1.34
N ALA A 398 18.52 19.60 2.36
CA ALA A 398 17.07 19.58 2.51
C ALA A 398 16.34 20.12 1.26
N ALA A 399 16.89 21.16 0.62
CA ALA A 399 16.35 21.73 -0.60
C ALA A 399 16.30 20.75 -1.79
N ASP A 400 17.15 19.72 -1.81
CA ASP A 400 17.15 18.71 -2.87
C ASP A 400 15.83 17.88 -2.83
N PHE A 401 15.14 17.84 -1.68
CA PHE A 401 13.90 17.08 -1.49
C PHE A 401 12.60 17.90 -1.59
N ALA A 402 12.69 19.21 -1.81
CA ALA A 402 11.50 20.05 -1.95
C ALA A 402 10.51 19.57 -3.04
N PRO A 403 10.95 19.10 -4.23
CA PRO A 403 10.02 18.55 -5.23
C PRO A 403 9.26 17.31 -4.75
N HIS A 404 9.92 16.43 -3.99
CA HIS A 404 9.30 15.23 -3.45
C HIS A 404 8.28 15.57 -2.36
N GLU A 405 8.65 16.45 -1.43
CA GLU A 405 7.75 16.92 -0.37
C GLU A 405 6.48 17.56 -0.95
N GLY A 406 6.63 18.47 -1.92
CA GLY A 406 5.49 19.10 -2.59
C GLY A 406 4.58 18.10 -3.29
N LEU A 407 5.16 17.10 -3.98
CA LEU A 407 4.38 16.04 -4.62
C LEU A 407 3.62 15.18 -3.60
N MET A 408 4.25 14.83 -2.47
CA MET A 408 3.59 14.07 -1.41
C MET A 408 2.41 14.84 -0.78
N GLN A 409 2.53 16.17 -0.64
CA GLN A 409 1.42 17.03 -0.22
C GLN A 409 0.28 17.04 -1.25
N GLN A 410 0.59 17.11 -2.55
CA GLN A 410 -0.41 17.00 -3.62
C GLN A 410 -1.11 15.63 -3.60
N LEU A 411 -0.37 14.55 -3.40
CA LEU A 411 -0.94 13.21 -3.23
C LEU A 411 -1.84 13.13 -2.00
N GLN A 412 -1.45 13.70 -0.87
CA GLN A 412 -2.29 13.75 0.33
C GLN A 412 -3.59 14.53 0.08
N TYR A 413 -3.51 15.69 -0.54
CA TYR A 413 -4.70 16.49 -0.89
C TYR A 413 -5.64 15.72 -1.83
N ARG A 414 -5.10 15.13 -2.90
CA ARG A 414 -5.89 14.41 -3.90
C ARG A 414 -6.56 13.17 -3.33
N GLU A 415 -5.83 12.36 -2.56
CA GLU A 415 -6.30 11.04 -2.15
C GLU A 415 -7.02 11.03 -0.80
N LYS A 416 -6.79 12.04 0.05
CA LYS A 416 -7.48 12.17 1.34
C LYS A 416 -8.45 13.34 1.33
N SER A 417 -8.00 14.57 1.11
CA SER A 417 -8.86 15.75 1.28
C SER A 417 -10.03 15.79 0.29
N ARG A 418 -9.85 15.37 -0.97
CA ARG A 418 -10.98 15.21 -1.91
C ARG A 418 -11.85 13.98 -1.63
N ALA A 419 -11.25 12.92 -1.09
CA ALA A 419 -12.01 11.74 -0.66
C ALA A 419 -12.89 12.08 0.55
N TRP A 420 -12.40 12.92 1.46
CA TRP A 420 -13.13 13.40 2.63
C TRP A 420 -14.42 14.13 2.26
N THR A 421 -14.36 15.09 1.33
CA THR A 421 -15.57 15.81 0.86
C THR A 421 -16.61 14.89 0.25
N THR A 422 -16.18 13.71 -0.22
CA THR A 422 -17.04 12.72 -0.85
C THR A 422 -17.62 11.71 0.14
N MET A 423 -16.94 11.52 1.28
CA MET A 423 -17.44 10.72 2.40
C MET A 423 -18.47 11.48 3.22
N LEU A 424 -18.38 12.81 3.24
CA LEU A 424 -19.35 13.71 3.84
C LEU A 424 -20.29 14.22 2.77
N ILE A 425 -21.39 13.50 2.54
CA ILE A 425 -22.43 13.95 1.61
C ILE A 425 -23.36 14.89 2.40
N PRO A 426 -23.50 16.16 2.01
CA PRO A 426 -24.46 17.05 2.66
C PRO A 426 -25.88 16.52 2.52
N ASP A 427 -26.69 16.63 3.58
CA ASP A 427 -28.12 16.39 3.49
C ASP A 427 -28.86 17.57 2.82
N GLU A 428 -30.18 17.49 2.74
CA GLU A 428 -31.05 18.52 2.14
C GLU A 428 -30.88 19.90 2.78
N ASN A 429 -30.41 19.97 4.03
CA ASN A 429 -30.14 21.20 4.77
C ASN A 429 -28.66 21.65 4.68
N GLY A 430 -27.85 20.94 3.89
CA GLY A 430 -26.42 21.22 3.75
C GLY A 430 -25.55 20.71 4.90
N LEU A 431 -26.09 19.94 5.85
CA LEU A 431 -25.31 19.39 6.96
C LEU A 431 -24.50 18.17 6.47
N PRO A 432 -23.18 18.12 6.72
CA PRO A 432 -22.36 17.00 6.28
C PRO A 432 -22.75 15.72 7.02
N ARG A 433 -23.20 14.70 6.28
CA ARG A 433 -23.48 13.37 6.81
C ARG A 433 -22.47 12.35 6.33
N GLY A 434 -22.01 11.50 7.24
CA GLY A 434 -21.17 10.37 6.89
C GLY A 434 -21.97 9.31 6.13
N ILE A 435 -21.28 8.47 5.36
CA ILE A 435 -21.92 7.35 4.66
C ILE A 435 -22.67 6.41 5.60
N GLU A 436 -22.20 6.27 6.84
CA GLU A 436 -22.85 5.50 7.90
C GLU A 436 -24.28 5.99 8.16
N ASP A 437 -24.48 7.31 8.24
CA ASP A 437 -25.80 7.88 8.51
C ASP A 437 -26.78 7.62 7.37
N ARG A 438 -26.29 7.64 6.13
CA ARG A 438 -27.09 7.30 4.93
C ARG A 438 -27.44 5.82 4.91
N ILE A 439 -26.51 4.95 5.27
CA ILE A 439 -26.79 3.53 5.43
C ILE A 439 -27.88 3.32 6.50
N ARG A 440 -27.77 3.99 7.65
CA ARG A 440 -28.78 3.90 8.73
C ARG A 440 -30.15 4.37 8.26
N ALA A 441 -30.22 5.50 7.55
CA ALA A 441 -31.46 6.01 6.96
C ALA A 441 -32.07 5.00 5.97
N GLY A 442 -31.26 4.44 5.06
CA GLY A 442 -31.70 3.43 4.09
C GLY A 442 -32.22 2.14 4.73
N LEU A 443 -31.65 1.69 5.85
CA LEU A 443 -32.14 0.53 6.62
C LEU A 443 -33.53 0.77 7.23
N THR A 444 -33.92 2.04 7.42
CA THR A 444 -35.22 2.46 7.95
C THR A 444 -36.18 2.98 6.88
N SER A 445 -35.79 2.91 5.60
CA SER A 445 -36.62 3.37 4.49
C SER A 445 -37.98 2.66 4.50
N LYS A 446 -39.04 3.44 4.28
CA LYS A 446 -40.43 2.98 4.14
C LYS A 446 -40.89 2.97 2.69
N GLU A 447 -39.99 3.24 1.75
CA GLU A 447 -40.30 3.20 0.32
C GLU A 447 -40.68 1.79 -0.12
N ASP A 448 -41.56 1.73 -1.11
CA ASP A 448 -41.95 0.46 -1.71
C ASP A 448 -40.77 -0.22 -2.41
N ARG A 449 -40.74 -1.55 -2.32
CA ARG A 449 -39.66 -2.37 -2.87
C ARG A 449 -39.48 -2.17 -4.37
N GLN A 450 -40.57 -2.05 -5.13
CA GLN A 450 -40.51 -1.89 -6.58
C GLN A 450 -39.92 -0.52 -6.93
N ALA A 451 -40.34 0.54 -6.23
CA ALA A 451 -39.79 1.88 -6.41
C ALA A 451 -38.27 1.95 -6.12
N LEU A 452 -37.82 1.30 -5.06
CA LEU A 452 -36.39 1.20 -4.72
C LEU A 452 -35.61 0.45 -5.80
N ALA A 453 -36.14 -0.69 -6.28
CA ALA A 453 -35.51 -1.48 -7.33
C ALA A 453 -35.42 -0.72 -8.66
N ASP A 454 -36.49 -0.02 -9.06
CA ASP A 454 -36.51 0.80 -10.27
C ASP A 454 -35.53 1.98 -10.19
N THR A 455 -35.43 2.62 -9.02
CA THR A 455 -34.48 3.71 -8.79
C THR A 455 -33.03 3.24 -8.92
N LEU A 456 -32.68 2.13 -8.26
CA LEU A 456 -31.34 1.56 -8.35
C LEU A 456 -31.02 1.09 -9.78
N TYR A 457 -31.99 0.48 -10.46
CA TYR A 457 -31.82 -0.01 -11.83
C TYR A 457 -31.62 1.13 -12.83
N LYS A 458 -32.43 2.20 -12.75
CA LYS A 458 -32.26 3.40 -13.58
C LYS A 458 -30.86 4.01 -13.41
N ARG A 459 -30.37 4.07 -12.17
CA ARG A 459 -29.02 4.55 -11.86
C ARG A 459 -27.95 3.63 -12.46
N LEU A 460 -28.15 2.31 -12.39
CA LEU A 460 -27.24 1.34 -13.02
C LEU A 460 -27.18 1.52 -14.54
N LEU A 461 -28.30 1.72 -15.21
CA LEU A 461 -28.33 1.98 -16.66
C LEU A 461 -27.58 3.27 -17.04
N ALA A 462 -27.74 4.34 -16.25
CA ALA A 462 -26.97 5.57 -16.44
C ALA A 462 -25.46 5.34 -16.27
N VAL A 463 -25.05 4.48 -15.34
CA VAL A 463 -23.65 4.05 -15.20
C VAL A 463 -23.19 3.27 -16.42
N LYS A 464 -23.97 2.28 -16.90
CA LYS A 464 -23.62 1.48 -18.09
C LYS A 464 -23.41 2.36 -19.32
N SER A 465 -24.34 3.26 -19.60
CA SER A 465 -24.25 4.20 -20.74
C SER A 465 -22.95 5.04 -20.67
N ARG A 466 -22.56 5.51 -19.48
CA ARG A 466 -21.31 6.27 -19.30
C ARG A 466 -20.02 5.45 -19.51
N LEU A 467 -20.10 4.13 -19.36
CA LEU A 467 -18.97 3.21 -19.51
C LEU A 467 -18.83 2.68 -20.95
N GLU A 468 -19.84 2.91 -21.80
CA GLU A 468 -19.85 2.50 -23.20
C GLU A 468 -18.61 2.98 -23.96
N GLY A 469 -18.04 2.10 -24.78
CA GLY A 469 -16.82 2.37 -25.56
C GLY A 469 -15.53 2.48 -24.74
N ARG A 470 -15.58 2.40 -23.40
CA ARG A 470 -14.41 2.54 -22.51
C ARG A 470 -14.04 1.24 -21.77
N MET A 471 -14.86 0.21 -21.91
CA MET A 471 -14.71 -1.10 -21.27
C MET A 471 -14.94 -2.23 -22.28
N GLY A 472 -14.65 -3.46 -21.89
CA GLY A 472 -15.06 -4.65 -22.61
C GLY A 472 -16.57 -4.90 -22.50
N ALA A 473 -17.00 -6.05 -23.00
CA ALA A 473 -18.41 -6.41 -23.07
C ALA A 473 -19.03 -6.48 -21.66
N LEU A 474 -20.14 -5.77 -21.47
CA LEU A 474 -20.94 -5.82 -20.25
C LEU A 474 -22.10 -6.81 -20.42
N ALA A 475 -22.63 -7.30 -19.30
CA ALA A 475 -23.83 -8.13 -19.31
C ALA A 475 -25.04 -7.38 -19.88
N ASP A 476 -26.04 -8.13 -20.33
CA ASP A 476 -27.32 -7.56 -20.74
C ASP A 476 -28.08 -6.93 -19.56
N ASP A 477 -29.09 -6.15 -19.89
CA ASP A 477 -29.93 -5.40 -18.96
C ASP A 477 -30.77 -6.31 -18.04
N ALA A 478 -31.27 -7.42 -18.58
CA ALA A 478 -32.06 -8.40 -17.82
C ALA A 478 -31.22 -9.07 -16.71
N TRP A 479 -29.94 -9.33 -16.98
CA TRP A 479 -29.00 -9.87 -16.03
C TRP A 479 -28.85 -8.95 -14.82
N TYR A 480 -28.59 -7.66 -15.06
CA TYR A 480 -28.47 -6.66 -13.99
C TYR A 480 -29.79 -6.49 -13.22
N ARG A 481 -30.91 -6.44 -13.93
CA ARG A 481 -32.24 -6.30 -13.32
C ARG A 481 -32.56 -7.47 -12.39
N SER A 482 -32.23 -8.70 -12.79
CA SER A 482 -32.44 -9.90 -11.97
C SER A 482 -31.68 -9.83 -10.64
N ARG A 483 -30.46 -9.29 -10.65
CA ARG A 483 -29.63 -9.13 -9.43
C ARG A 483 -30.25 -8.14 -8.47
N ILE A 484 -30.65 -6.97 -8.96
CA ILE A 484 -31.34 -5.96 -8.16
C ILE A 484 -32.65 -6.52 -7.59
N ASN A 485 -33.46 -7.16 -8.44
CA ASN A 485 -34.73 -7.78 -8.05
C ASN A 485 -34.55 -8.97 -7.09
N SER A 486 -33.34 -9.49 -6.88
CA SER A 486 -33.11 -10.57 -5.93
C SER A 486 -32.88 -10.08 -4.50
N LEU A 487 -32.61 -8.79 -4.29
CA LEU A 487 -32.22 -8.22 -2.99
C LEU A 487 -33.41 -8.03 -2.03
N ASP A 488 -33.11 -8.04 -0.73
CA ASP A 488 -34.05 -7.64 0.32
C ASP A 488 -34.37 -6.13 0.23
N VAL A 489 -35.58 -5.76 0.65
CA VAL A 489 -36.06 -4.36 0.62
C VAL A 489 -35.16 -3.43 1.43
N LYS A 490 -34.60 -3.87 2.57
CA LYS A 490 -33.69 -3.04 3.38
C LYS A 490 -32.37 -2.82 2.66
N THR A 491 -31.83 -3.84 1.99
CA THR A 491 -30.61 -3.71 1.20
C THR A 491 -30.83 -2.74 0.03
N LEU A 492 -31.98 -2.83 -0.66
CA LEU A 492 -32.36 -1.88 -1.70
C LEU A 492 -32.44 -0.45 -1.15
N GLY A 493 -33.10 -0.25 -0.01
CA GLY A 493 -33.16 1.03 0.69
C GLY A 493 -31.78 1.61 0.96
N VAL A 494 -30.85 0.81 1.48
CA VAL A 494 -29.45 1.21 1.70
C VAL A 494 -28.74 1.57 0.40
N MET A 495 -28.88 0.77 -0.66
CA MET A 495 -28.20 1.03 -1.94
C MET A 495 -28.74 2.28 -2.65
N VAL A 496 -30.04 2.55 -2.53
CA VAL A 496 -30.65 3.77 -3.05
C VAL A 496 -30.16 4.98 -2.25
N GLU A 497 -30.33 4.95 -0.92
CA GLU A 497 -29.99 6.07 -0.03
C GLU A 497 -28.50 6.39 -0.04
N SER A 498 -27.62 5.39 -0.04
CA SER A 498 -26.16 5.61 -0.08
C SER A 498 -25.65 6.28 -1.37
N GLY A 499 -26.47 6.31 -2.43
CA GLY A 499 -26.11 6.93 -3.70
C GLY A 499 -25.04 6.15 -4.48
N ALA A 500 -24.71 6.62 -5.70
CA ALA A 500 -23.59 6.08 -6.46
C ALA A 500 -22.24 6.49 -5.85
N TRP A 501 -21.17 5.74 -6.16
CA TRP A 501 -19.82 6.26 -5.96
C TRP A 501 -19.60 7.52 -6.80
N ILE A 502 -19.12 8.58 -6.17
CA ILE A 502 -18.88 9.87 -6.80
C ILE A 502 -17.52 9.85 -7.53
N THR A 503 -17.41 9.00 -8.54
CA THR A 503 -16.16 8.76 -9.29
C THR A 503 -15.69 9.96 -10.11
N ARG A 504 -16.58 10.93 -10.41
CA ARG A 504 -16.26 12.10 -11.24
C ARG A 504 -15.60 13.23 -10.46
N GLU A 505 -16.11 13.54 -9.28
CA GLU A 505 -15.64 14.69 -8.47
C GLU A 505 -14.32 14.41 -7.78
N ILE A 506 -13.97 13.14 -7.54
CA ILE A 506 -12.61 12.72 -7.17
C ILE A 506 -11.72 12.52 -8.41
N GLY A 507 -12.32 12.22 -9.57
CA GLY A 507 -11.61 12.08 -10.84
C GLY A 507 -10.93 13.38 -11.29
N GLY A 508 -10.19 13.31 -12.39
CA GLY A 508 -9.34 14.41 -12.87
C GLY A 508 -7.87 14.01 -12.84
N ASP A 509 -7.02 14.90 -13.31
CA ASP A 509 -5.63 14.55 -13.65
C ASP A 509 -4.90 13.88 -12.47
N GLU A 510 -4.21 12.80 -12.83
CA GLU A 510 -3.26 12.17 -11.94
C GLU A 510 -2.15 13.15 -11.57
N VAL A 511 -1.71 13.17 -10.29
CA VAL A 511 -0.48 13.91 -9.93
C VAL A 511 0.68 13.37 -10.78
N ALA A 512 1.17 14.20 -11.69
CA ALA A 512 2.19 13.79 -12.64
C ALA A 512 3.52 13.60 -11.91
N VAL A 513 4.11 12.40 -12.08
CA VAL A 513 5.51 12.17 -11.70
C VAL A 513 6.31 12.13 -13.00
N ASN A 514 7.21 13.10 -13.17
CA ASN A 514 8.13 13.07 -14.30
C ASN A 514 9.31 12.18 -13.93
N ILE A 515 9.35 10.99 -14.53
CA ILE A 515 10.47 10.07 -14.40
C ILE A 515 11.10 9.95 -15.78
N GLU A 516 12.33 10.39 -15.91
CA GLU A 516 13.19 9.97 -17.02
C GLU A 516 13.62 8.53 -16.73
N VAL A 517 12.79 7.57 -17.12
CA VAL A 517 13.24 6.19 -17.26
C VAL A 517 14.00 6.17 -18.58
N ALA A 518 15.28 5.78 -18.55
CA ALA A 518 16.08 5.64 -19.78
C ALA A 518 15.24 4.87 -20.82
N PRO A 519 15.13 5.39 -22.07
CA PRO A 519 14.38 4.71 -23.10
C PRO A 519 14.90 3.28 -23.22
N ALA A 520 13.98 2.35 -23.44
CA ALA A 520 14.32 0.96 -23.62
C ALA A 520 15.34 0.87 -24.75
N ASP A 521 16.57 0.50 -24.43
CA ASP A 521 17.34 -0.27 -25.40
C ASP A 521 16.53 -1.55 -25.59
N THR A 522 15.76 -1.58 -26.68
CA THR A 522 15.02 -2.79 -27.11
C THR A 522 15.97 -3.96 -27.34
N ASN A 523 17.27 -3.70 -27.40
CA ASN A 523 18.38 -4.64 -27.54
C ASN A 523 19.25 -4.80 -26.27
N ALA A 524 18.95 -4.11 -25.16
CA ALA A 524 19.65 -4.38 -23.91
C ALA A 524 19.20 -5.74 -23.41
N SER A 525 20.11 -6.72 -23.49
CA SER A 525 19.95 -8.04 -22.89
C SER A 525 19.43 -7.90 -21.47
N GLU A 526 18.37 -8.64 -21.12
CA GLU A 526 17.86 -8.67 -19.74
C GLU A 526 19.05 -8.85 -18.78
N PRO A 527 19.11 -8.11 -17.66
CA PRO A 527 20.14 -8.33 -16.67
C PRO A 527 20.15 -9.82 -16.33
N THR A 528 21.27 -10.48 -16.59
CA THR A 528 21.39 -11.93 -16.47
C THR A 528 21.05 -12.31 -15.04
N ARG A 529 20.21 -13.33 -14.86
CA ARG A 529 19.88 -13.86 -13.54
C ARG A 529 21.19 -14.10 -12.80
N ARG A 530 21.38 -13.43 -11.67
CA ARG A 530 22.58 -13.59 -10.85
C ARG A 530 22.60 -15.03 -10.33
N ALA A 531 23.76 -15.67 -10.40
CA ALA A 531 23.98 -16.93 -9.70
C ALA A 531 23.76 -16.70 -8.19
N PRO A 532 23.23 -17.70 -7.44
CA PRO A 532 23.06 -17.58 -6.00
C PRO A 532 24.39 -17.17 -5.35
N SER A 533 24.39 -16.07 -4.58
CA SER A 533 25.59 -15.65 -3.85
C SER A 533 26.06 -16.77 -2.92
N PRO A 534 27.37 -17.07 -2.87
CA PRO A 534 27.90 -18.07 -1.92
C PRO A 534 27.55 -17.66 -0.49
N GLN A 535 27.07 -18.64 0.28
CA GLN A 535 26.54 -18.43 1.63
C GLN A 535 27.57 -17.74 2.53
N ARG A 536 27.18 -16.64 3.18
CA ARG A 536 27.95 -16.10 4.30
C ARG A 536 27.71 -17.01 5.50
N PRO A 537 28.75 -17.58 6.15
CA PRO A 537 28.56 -18.49 7.27
C PRO A 537 27.73 -17.82 8.36
N ALA A 538 26.74 -18.55 8.87
CA ALA A 538 25.88 -18.07 9.95
C ALA A 538 26.76 -17.63 11.14
N ARG A 539 26.49 -16.44 11.69
CA ARG A 539 27.07 -16.04 12.96
C ARG A 539 26.74 -17.12 13.99
N PRO A 540 27.72 -17.66 14.74
CA PRO A 540 27.45 -18.66 15.76
C PRO A 540 26.48 -18.05 16.78
N ALA A 541 25.41 -18.79 17.08
CA ALA A 541 24.44 -18.42 18.09
C ALA A 541 25.18 -18.16 19.42
N SER A 542 25.00 -16.99 20.00
CA SER A 542 25.47 -16.70 21.35
C SER A 542 24.82 -17.71 22.29
N ARG A 543 25.63 -18.62 22.85
CA ARG A 543 25.20 -19.53 23.91
C ARG A 543 24.64 -18.71 25.06
N ASN A 544 23.34 -18.83 25.31
CA ASN A 544 22.73 -18.34 26.54
C ASN A 544 23.32 -19.13 27.70
N ILE A 545 24.12 -18.45 28.52
CA ILE A 545 24.52 -18.93 29.84
C ILE A 545 23.29 -18.80 30.75
N PRO A 546 22.83 -19.87 31.43
CA PRO A 546 21.71 -19.76 32.36
C PRO A 546 22.15 -18.94 33.58
N VAL A 547 21.51 -17.79 33.79
CA VAL A 547 21.66 -17.02 35.03
C VAL A 547 20.78 -17.68 36.10
N ALA A 548 21.43 -18.23 37.11
CA ALA A 548 20.76 -18.78 38.30
C ALA A 548 19.99 -17.67 39.03
N ARG A 549 18.67 -17.87 39.19
CA ARG A 549 17.82 -17.03 40.04
C ARG A 549 18.03 -17.41 41.51
N THR A 550 18.74 -16.59 42.25
CA THR A 550 18.71 -16.59 43.72
C THR A 550 17.50 -15.77 44.18
N GLY A 551 16.45 -16.44 44.66
CA GLY A 551 15.33 -15.79 45.35
C GLY A 551 15.62 -15.61 46.85
N PRO A 552 15.12 -14.54 47.49
CA PRO A 552 15.31 -14.34 48.93
C PRO A 552 14.33 -15.22 49.75
N ALA A 553 14.85 -15.82 50.80
CA ALA A 553 14.11 -16.63 51.77
C ALA A 553 13.17 -15.76 52.62
N GLY A 554 11.89 -16.09 52.64
CA GLY A 554 10.90 -15.54 53.57
C GLY A 554 10.82 -16.37 54.87
N PRO A 555 10.46 -15.75 56.02
CA PRO A 555 10.54 -16.39 57.32
C PRO A 555 9.35 -17.34 57.57
N ARG A 556 9.67 -18.51 58.16
CA ARG A 556 8.71 -19.51 58.64
C ARG A 556 7.94 -18.99 59.86
N ARG A 557 6.62 -19.21 59.88
CA ARG A 557 5.79 -19.20 61.10
C ARG A 557 5.30 -20.62 61.43
N PRO A 558 5.09 -20.94 62.71
CA PRO A 558 4.96 -22.31 63.18
C PRO A 558 3.52 -22.86 63.08
N ALA A 559 3.44 -24.18 63.04
CA ALA A 559 2.20 -24.95 63.07
C ALA A 559 1.48 -24.83 64.42
N GLY A 560 0.16 -24.74 64.36
CA GLY A 560 -0.74 -24.79 65.52
C GLY A 560 -2.13 -25.27 65.09
N VAL A 561 -2.34 -26.58 65.24
CA VAL A 561 -3.57 -27.27 65.71
C VAL A 561 -4.93 -26.60 65.46
N SER A 562 -5.70 -27.09 64.49
CA SER A 562 -6.92 -27.92 64.65
C SER A 562 -7.56 -28.17 63.28
#